data_AF-A0A149QZE5-F1
#
_entry.id   AF-A0A149QZE5-F1
#
_cell.length_a   1.000
_cell.length_b   1.000
_cell.length_c   1.000
_cell.angle_alpha   90.00
_cell.angle_beta   90.00
_cell.angle_gamma   90.00
#
_symmetry.space_group_name_H-M   'P 1'
#
loop_
_entity.id
_entity.type
_entity.pdbx_description
1 polymer ?
#
loop_
_entity_poly.entity_id
_entity_poly.type
_entity_poly.pdbx_seq_one_letter_code
_entity_poly.pdbx_strand_id
1 'polypeptide(L)'
;MPVPEIPPRPREVKLFRNNRSQAVRIPVEFELPGDRALIRRDGERLVIEPVKAPSSLSELLAAWREEPPLAPDDDFPEVLDVAAKPEDIL
;
A
#
# COMPACT_ATOMS: atom_id res chain seq x y z
N MET A 1 -13.64 23.74 -8.98
CA MET A 1 -12.71 23.44 -10.08
C MET A 1 -11.44 22.90 -9.45
N PRO A 2 -10.95 21.70 -9.83
CA PRO A 2 -9.65 21.25 -9.34
C PRO A 2 -8.58 22.15 -9.95
N VAL A 3 -7.68 22.67 -9.10
CA VAL A 3 -6.50 23.43 -9.54
C VAL A 3 -5.58 22.45 -10.27
N PRO A 4 -5.07 22.76 -11.47
CA PRO A 4 -4.11 21.89 -12.13
C PRO A 4 -2.85 21.80 -11.27
N GLU A 5 -2.52 20.59 -10.80
CA GLU A 5 -1.25 20.31 -10.15
C GLU A 5 -0.12 20.49 -11.17
N ILE A 6 0.68 21.53 -10.99
CA ILE A 6 1.88 21.73 -11.80
C ILE A 6 2.91 20.73 -11.26
N PRO A 7 3.40 19.77 -12.07
CA PRO A 7 4.41 18.85 -11.60
C PRO A 7 5.67 19.63 -11.21
N PRO A 8 6.30 19.28 -10.07
CA PRO A 8 7.50 19.98 -9.60
C PRO A 8 8.61 19.89 -10.65
N ARG A 9 9.30 21.01 -10.88
CA ARG A 9 10.44 21.06 -11.82
C ARG A 9 11.58 20.21 -11.28
N PRO A 10 12.34 19.49 -12.13
CA PRO A 10 13.48 18.69 -11.68
C PRO A 10 14.45 19.51 -10.83
N ARG A 11 14.88 18.95 -9.70
CA ARG A 11 15.83 19.59 -8.78
C ARG A 11 17.09 18.75 -8.67
N GLU A 12 18.25 19.39 -8.83
CA GLU A 12 19.52 18.74 -8.60
C GLU A 12 19.70 18.49 -7.09
N VAL A 13 20.04 17.26 -6.73
CA VAL A 13 20.21 16.81 -5.35
C VAL A 13 21.53 16.08 -5.19
N LYS A 14 22.14 16.22 -4.02
CA LYS A 14 23.42 15.57 -3.71
C LYS A 14 23.20 14.15 -3.22
N LEU A 15 23.90 13.20 -3.85
CA LEU A 15 24.00 11.82 -3.37
C LEU A 15 24.96 11.75 -2.17
N PHE A 16 24.62 10.94 -1.19
CA PHE A 16 25.46 10.72 -0.01
C PHE A 16 25.46 9.24 0.39
N ARG A 17 26.32 8.88 1.35
CA ARG A 17 26.40 7.52 1.89
C ARG A 17 25.68 7.48 3.24
N ASN A 18 24.81 6.49 3.42
CA ASN A 18 24.23 6.14 4.71
C ASN A 18 24.76 4.74 5.08
N ASN A 19 25.77 4.69 5.95
CA ASN A 19 26.52 3.46 6.22
C ASN A 19 27.05 2.81 4.93
N ARG A 20 26.56 1.62 4.58
CA ARG A 20 26.97 0.86 3.39
C ARG A 20 26.10 1.16 2.15
N SER A 21 25.00 1.91 2.28
CA SER A 21 24.10 2.24 1.18
C SER A 21 24.34 3.65 0.62
N GLN A 22 23.93 3.87 -0.62
CA GLN A 22 23.81 5.22 -1.20
C GLN A 22 22.41 5.73 -0.89
N ALA A 23 22.30 7.03 -0.59
CA ALA A 23 21.05 7.68 -0.26
C ALA A 23 20.94 9.05 -0.95
N VAL A 24 19.70 9.49 -1.14
CA VAL A 24 19.34 10.82 -1.64
C VAL A 24 18.35 11.44 -0.66
N ARG A 25 18.47 12.74 -0.40
CA ARG A 25 17.46 13.47 0.38
C ARG A 25 16.36 13.85 -0.59
N ILE A 26 15.13 13.42 -0.31
CA ILE A 26 13.95 13.79 -1.08
C ILE A 26 13.48 15.15 -0.55
N PRO A 27 13.51 16.23 -1.36
CA PRO A 27 12.93 17.52 -0.98
C PRO A 27 11.42 17.39 -0.74
N VAL A 28 10.85 18.26 0.10
CA VAL A 28 9.43 18.20 0.52
C VAL A 28 8.46 18.25 -0.67
N GLU A 29 8.82 18.96 -1.73
CA GLU A 29 8.00 19.04 -2.96
C GLU A 29 7.95 17.74 -3.77
N PHE A 30 8.80 16.75 -3.44
CA PHE A 30 8.83 15.41 -4.03
C PHE A 30 8.52 14.30 -3.00
N GLU A 31 8.03 14.67 -1.81
CA GLU A 31 7.74 13.71 -0.74
C GLU A 31 6.72 12.67 -1.20
N LEU A 32 7.06 11.39 -1.01
CA LEU A 32 6.17 10.28 -1.32
C LEU A 32 5.26 9.99 -0.12
N PRO A 33 4.00 9.61 -0.35
CA PRO A 33 3.13 9.19 0.74
C PRO A 33 3.63 7.89 1.38
N GLY A 34 3.47 7.79 2.70
CA GLY A 34 3.83 6.60 3.48
C GLY A 34 5.31 6.53 3.88
N ASP A 35 5.73 5.36 4.34
CA ASP A 35 7.08 5.09 4.85
C ASP A 35 7.90 4.13 3.96
N ARG A 36 7.26 3.59 2.90
CA ARG A 36 7.84 2.59 2.00
C ARG A 36 7.69 2.99 0.54
N ALA A 37 8.74 2.73 -0.24
CA ALA A 37 8.75 2.93 -1.68
C ALA A 37 9.39 1.75 -2.40
N LEU A 38 8.94 1.48 -3.61
CA LEU A 38 9.57 0.58 -4.56
C LEU A 38 10.58 1.36 -5.40
N ILE A 39 11.73 0.76 -5.64
CA ILE A 39 12.75 1.32 -6.53
C ILE A 39 13.02 0.34 -7.67
N ARG A 40 12.94 0.83 -8.90
CA ARG A 40 13.30 0.08 -10.12
C ARG A 40 14.23 0.90 -10.99
N ARG A 41 15.04 0.19 -11.77
CA ARG A 41 15.94 0.80 -12.75
C ARG A 41 15.30 0.77 -14.13
N ASP A 42 15.26 1.93 -14.79
CA ASP A 42 14.77 2.10 -16.16
C ASP A 42 15.88 2.77 -16.99
N GLY A 43 16.71 1.93 -17.62
CA GLY A 43 17.94 2.37 -18.27
C GLY A 43 18.90 3.07 -17.31
N GLU A 44 19.18 4.35 -17.57
CA GLU A 44 20.04 5.20 -16.74
C GLU A 44 19.29 5.87 -15.57
N ARG A 45 17.97 5.70 -15.48
CA ARG A 45 17.13 6.35 -14.48
C ARG A 45 16.75 5.39 -13.36
N LEU A 46 16.61 5.93 -12.15
CA LEU A 46 15.96 5.24 -11.04
C LEU A 46 14.54 5.79 -10.92
N VAL A 47 13.56 4.89 -10.98
CA VAL A 47 12.15 5.22 -10.74
C VAL A 47 11.80 4.76 -9.34
N ILE A 48 11.29 5.69 -8.54
CA ILE A 48 10.88 5.45 -7.15
C ILE A 48 9.38 5.71 -7.09
N GLU A 49 8.61 4.71 -6.68
CA GLU A 49 7.14 4.75 -6.61
C GLU A 49 6.71 4.40 -5.18
N PRO A 50 5.69 5.07 -4.60
CA PRO A 50 5.24 4.75 -3.25
C PRO A 50 4.61 3.35 -3.22
N VAL A 51 4.80 2.64 -2.11
CA VAL A 51 4.02 1.41 -1.87
C VAL A 51 2.61 1.85 -1.49
N LYS A 52 1.64 1.56 -2.35
CA LYS A 52 0.22 1.80 -2.07
C LYS A 52 -0.23 0.82 -0.99
N ALA A 53 -0.25 1.27 0.27
CA ALA A 53 -1.05 0.63 1.29
C ALA A 53 -2.49 1.16 1.17
N PRO A 54 -3.51 0.32 1.38
CA PRO A 54 -4.89 0.80 1.45
C PRO A 54 -4.99 1.85 2.56
N SER A 55 -5.30 3.08 2.16
CA SER A 55 -5.36 4.27 3.02
C SER A 55 -6.72 4.43 3.69
N SER A 56 -7.69 3.59 3.29
CA SER A 56 -9.05 3.57 3.82
C SER A 56 -9.56 2.13 3.96
N LEU A 57 -10.55 1.93 4.84
CA LEU A 57 -11.23 0.65 4.99
C LEU A 57 -11.85 0.17 3.66
N SER A 58 -12.37 1.10 2.85
CA SER A 58 -12.90 0.81 1.51
C SER A 58 -11.84 0.27 0.55
N GLU A 59 -10.64 0.86 0.54
CA GLU A 59 -9.53 0.37 -0.29
C GLU A 59 -9.05 -1.00 0.18
N LEU A 60 -9.02 -1.23 1.49
CA LEU A 60 -8.64 -2.52 2.06
C LEU A 60 -9.64 -3.61 1.67
N LEU A 61 -10.94 -3.34 1.78
CA LEU A 61 -12.00 -4.28 1.39
C LEU A 61 -11.97 -4.57 -0.12
N ALA A 62 -11.67 -3.57 -0.95
CA ALA A 62 -11.52 -3.76 -2.38
C ALA A 62 -10.32 -4.68 -2.69
N ALA A 63 -9.19 -4.50 -2.01
CA ALA A 63 -8.00 -5.34 -2.16
C ALA A 63 -8.29 -6.81 -1.76
N TRP A 64 -8.92 -7.04 -0.61
CA TRP A 64 -9.30 -8.39 -0.17
C TRP A 64 -10.28 -9.09 -1.11
N ARG A 65 -11.08 -8.33 -1.87
CA ARG A 65 -12.01 -8.92 -2.85
C ARG A 65 -11.28 -9.51 -4.06
N GLU A 66 -10.07 -9.04 -4.37
CA GLU A 66 -9.24 -9.54 -5.46
C GLU A 66 -8.33 -10.69 -5.03
N GLU A 67 -8.17 -10.92 -3.73
CA GLU A 67 -7.37 -12.03 -3.21
C GLU A 67 -8.03 -13.39 -3.53
N PRO A 68 -7.22 -14.43 -3.80
CA PRO A 68 -7.73 -15.78 -3.98
C PRO A 68 -8.40 -16.27 -2.69
N PRO A 69 -9.37 -17.21 -2.79
CA PRO A 69 -9.94 -17.86 -1.62
C PRO A 69 -8.87 -18.49 -0.73
N LEU A 70 -9.18 -18.60 0.56
CA LEU A 70 -8.31 -19.28 1.52
C LEU A 70 -8.06 -20.73 1.08
N ALA A 71 -6.86 -21.23 1.38
CA ALA A 71 -6.56 -22.65 1.20
C ALA A 71 -7.49 -23.50 2.08
N PRO A 72 -7.80 -24.75 1.73
CA PRO A 72 -8.68 -25.61 2.53
C PRO A 72 -8.23 -25.78 3.99
N ASP A 73 -6.93 -25.70 4.26
CA ASP A 73 -6.36 -25.80 5.61
C ASP A 73 -6.56 -24.51 6.44
N ASP A 74 -6.80 -23.38 5.78
CA ASP A 74 -7.03 -22.06 6.37
C ASP A 74 -8.51 -21.64 6.33
N ASP A 75 -9.35 -22.37 5.58
CA ASP A 75 -10.76 -22.05 5.42
C ASP A 75 -11.59 -22.50 6.64
N PHE A 76 -12.73 -21.87 6.83
CA PHE A 76 -13.61 -22.17 7.96
C PHE A 76 -14.35 -23.50 7.78
N PRO A 77 -14.78 -24.07 8.93
CA PRO A 77 -15.90 -24.97 9.07
C PRO A 77 -16.95 -24.92 7.98
N GLU A 78 -17.44 -26.04 7.44
CA GLU A 78 -18.82 -25.98 6.96
C GLU A 78 -19.73 -25.75 8.18
N VAL A 79 -20.34 -24.57 8.26
CA VAL A 79 -21.29 -24.21 9.32
C VAL A 79 -22.68 -24.26 8.72
N LEU A 80 -23.51 -25.16 9.24
CA LEU A 80 -24.90 -25.27 8.84
C LEU A 80 -25.69 -24.05 9.35
N ASP A 81 -26.34 -23.32 8.44
CA ASP A 81 -27.24 -22.22 8.77
C ASP A 81 -28.56 -22.77 9.29
N VAL A 82 -28.55 -23.21 10.56
CA VAL A 82 -29.71 -23.73 11.27
C VAL A 82 -30.35 -22.62 12.09
N ALA A 83 -31.69 -22.59 12.10
CA ALA A 83 -32.42 -21.69 12.97
C ALA A 83 -31.98 -21.86 14.42
N ALA A 84 -31.72 -20.74 15.10
CA ALA A 84 -31.40 -20.74 16.51
C ALA A 84 -32.48 -21.48 17.29
N LYS A 85 -32.06 -22.36 18.20
CA LYS A 85 -33.01 -22.98 19.12
C LYS A 85 -33.48 -21.89 20.10
N PRO A 86 -34.78 -21.83 20.42
CA PRO A 86 -35.24 -20.96 21.50
C PRO A 86 -34.53 -21.39 22.78
N GLU A 87 -33.80 -20.45 23.38
CA GLU A 87 -33.22 -20.62 24.70
C GLU A 87 -34.10 -19.87 25.71
N ASP A 88 -34.38 -20.51 26.84
CA ASP A 88 -35.01 -19.84 27.98
C ASP A 88 -33.99 -18.94 28.65
N ILE A 89 -33.92 -17.68 28.20
CA ILE A 89 -33.13 -16.64 28.84
C ILE A 89 -33.94 -16.16 30.06
N LEU A 90 -33.51 -16.58 31.26
CA LEU A 90 -34.10 -16.23 32.56
C LEU A 90 -33.98 -14.74 32.90
#